data_AF-A0A2V3HH46-F1
#
_entry.id   AF-A0A2V3HH46-F1
#
_cell.length_a   1.000
_cell.length_b   1.000
_cell.length_c   1.000
_cell.angle_alpha   90.00
_cell.angle_beta   90.00
_cell.angle_gamma   90.00
#
_symmetry.space_group_name_H-M   'P 1'
#
loop_
_entity.id
_entity.type
_entity.pdbx_description
1 polymer ?
#
loop_
_entity_poly.entity_id
_entity_poly.type
_entity_poly.pdbx_seq_one_letter_code
_entity_poly.pdbx_strand_id
1 'polypeptide(L)' 'MPVHLSTRARTRLPEWFRVELPTGAALERYRATTGAVAGNALHTVCEEAHCPNLHECWGRGTATFMVAGRECTRGCRF' A
#
# COMPACT_ATOMS: atom_id res chain seq x y z
N MET A 1 -0.35 1.80 -32.49
CA MET A 1 -1.68 2.20 -32.00
C MET A 1 -1.52 3.48 -31.20
N PRO A 2 -2.19 4.58 -31.57
CA PRO A 2 -2.04 5.85 -30.86
C PRO A 2 -2.70 5.75 -29.49
N VAL A 3 -1.93 5.96 -28.42
CA VAL A 3 -2.43 6.08 -27.06
C VAL A 3 -3.15 7.41 -26.95
N HIS A 4 -4.49 7.39 -26.94
CA HIS A 4 -5.28 8.56 -26.59
C HIS A 4 -5.09 8.87 -25.10
N LEU A 5 -4.19 9.82 -24.80
CA LEU A 5 -4.04 10.40 -23.47
C LEU A 5 -5.24 11.30 -23.18
N SER A 6 -6.31 10.70 -22.66
CA SER A 6 -7.44 11.44 -22.10
C SER A 6 -7.00 12.14 -20.82
N THR A 7 -6.59 13.39 -20.91
CA THR A 7 -6.34 14.31 -19.78
C THR A 7 -7.64 14.76 -19.11
N ARG A 8 -8.46 13.82 -18.63
CA ARG A 8 -9.48 14.16 -17.63
C ARG A 8 -8.73 14.51 -16.35
N ALA A 9 -8.84 15.77 -15.91
CA ALA A 9 -8.33 16.21 -14.62
C ALA A 9 -8.86 15.25 -13.54
N ARG A 10 -7.95 14.59 -12.81
CA ARG A 10 -8.31 13.67 -11.74
C ARG A 10 -9.06 14.46 -10.66
N THR A 11 -10.31 14.10 -10.40
CA THR A 11 -11.07 14.66 -9.28
C THR A 11 -10.30 14.40 -7.99
N ARG A 12 -10.10 15.46 -7.20
CA ARG A 12 -9.44 15.34 -5.89
C ARG A 12 -10.28 14.42 -5.01
N LEU A 13 -9.61 13.55 -4.25
CA LEU A 13 -10.27 12.73 -3.25
C LEU A 13 -10.93 13.62 -2.19
N PRO A 14 -12.09 13.22 -1.63
CA PRO A 14 -12.76 13.96 -0.57
C PRO A 14 -11.85 14.16 0.65
N GLU A 15 -12.11 15.21 1.43
CA GLU A 15 -11.33 15.52 2.63
C GLU A 15 -11.28 14.38 3.65
N TRP A 16 -12.39 13.66 3.82
CA TRP A 16 -12.48 12.55 4.77
C TRP A 16 -11.68 11.31 4.36
N PHE A 17 -11.14 11.25 3.14
CA PHE A 17 -10.31 10.14 2.66
C PHE A 17 -8.80 10.34 2.97
N ARG A 18 -8.44 11.30 3.82
CA ARG A 18 -7.04 11.51 4.21
C ARG A 18 -6.56 10.39 5.14
N VAL A 19 -5.29 10.06 5.03
CA VAL A 19 -4.61 9.09 5.89
C VAL A 19 -3.84 9.81 6.98
N GLU A 20 -3.77 9.20 8.16
CA GLU A 20 -2.97 9.69 9.29
C GLU A 20 -1.64 8.93 9.36
N LEU A 21 -0.57 9.64 9.70
CA LEU A 21 0.75 9.03 9.87
C LEU A 21 0.94 8.54 11.31
N PRO A 22 1.62 7.40 11.50
CA PRO A 22 1.78 6.82 12.83
C PRO A 22 2.76 7.66 13.65
N THR A 23 2.50 7.78 14.95
CA THR A 23 3.36 8.50 15.91
C THR A 23 3.64 7.64 17.14
N GLY A 24 4.64 8.02 17.94
CA GLY A 24 5.00 7.33 19.18
C GLY A 24 5.24 5.82 18.99
N ALA A 25 4.64 4.99 19.85
CA ALA A 25 4.81 3.54 19.79
C ALA A 25 4.30 2.91 18.48
N ALA A 26 3.32 3.53 17.80
CA ALA A 26 2.86 3.05 16.51
C ALA A 26 3.92 3.26 15.42
N LEU A 27 4.67 4.37 15.48
CA LEU A 27 5.77 4.63 14.55
C LEU A 27 6.90 3.60 14.71
N GLU A 28 7.21 3.20 15.94
CA GLU A 28 8.22 2.16 16.21
C GLU A 28 7.79 0.80 15.65
N ARG A 29 6.52 0.39 15.84
CA ARG A 29 5.97 -0.83 15.25
C ARG A 29 5.91 -0.78 13.72
N TYR A 30 5.57 0.37 13.16
CA TYR A 30 5.61 0.61 11.72
C TYR A 30 7.02 0.37 11.18
N ARG A 31 8.05 0.95 11.80
CA ARG A 31 9.46 0.77 11.42
C ARG A 31 9.90 -0.69 11.53
N ALA A 32 9.53 -1.37 12.62
CA ALA A 32 9.84 -2.79 12.81
C ALA A 32 9.19 -3.66 11.72
N THR A 33 7.92 -3.42 11.40
CA THR A 33 7.19 -4.14 10.34
C THR A 33 7.81 -3.87 8.97
N THR A 34 8.13 -2.61 8.68
CA THR A 34 8.81 -2.20 7.44
C THR A 34 10.15 -2.92 7.31
N GLY A 35 10.95 -2.93 8.38
CA GLY A 35 12.25 -3.62 8.42
C GLY A 35 12.11 -5.13 8.23
N ALA A 36 11.10 -5.76 8.82
CA ALA A 36 10.85 -7.18 8.65
C ALA A 36 10.43 -7.53 7.21
N VAL A 37 9.55 -6.74 6.58
CA VAL A 37 9.12 -6.94 5.19
C VAL A 37 10.31 -6.81 4.23
N ALA A 38 11.04 -5.69 4.33
CA ALA A 38 12.18 -5.42 3.45
C ALA A 38 13.35 -6.38 3.69
N GLY A 39 13.69 -6.64 4.95
CA GLY A 39 14.81 -7.51 5.34
C GLY A 39 14.62 -8.98 4.95
N ASN A 40 13.38 -9.43 4.77
CA ASN A 40 13.06 -10.80 4.34
C ASN A 40 12.62 -10.88 2.87
N ALA A 41 12.74 -9.78 2.11
CA ALA A 41 12.32 -9.70 0.70
C ALA A 41 10.87 -10.21 0.47
N LEU A 42 9.95 -9.85 1.37
CA LEU A 42 8.56 -10.28 1.30
C LEU A 42 7.73 -9.31 0.47
N HIS A 43 6.81 -9.85 -0.33
CA HIS A 43 5.81 -9.04 -1.03
C HIS A 43 4.55 -8.91 -0.18
N THR A 44 3.97 -7.71 -0.14
CA THR A 44 2.72 -7.44 0.59
C THR A 44 1.68 -6.80 -0.32
N VAL A 45 0.42 -7.19 -0.15
CA VAL A 45 -0.68 -6.48 -0.84
C VAL A 45 -0.82 -5.05 -0.34
N CYS A 46 -0.31 -4.76 0.87
CA CYS A 46 -0.26 -3.43 1.44
C CYS A 46 0.49 -2.44 0.52
N GLU A 47 1.64 -2.86 0.00
CA GLU A 47 2.48 -2.05 -0.89
C GLU A 47 2.04 -2.15 -2.35
N GLU A 48 1.86 -3.38 -2.87
CA GLU A 48 1.59 -3.61 -4.29
C GLU A 48 0.23 -3.02 -4.74
N ALA A 49 -0.74 -2.93 -3.84
CA ALA A 49 -2.06 -2.33 -4.11
C ALA A 49 -2.19 -0.88 -3.62
N HIS A 50 -1.11 -0.25 -3.14
CA HIS A 50 -1.14 1.09 -2.54
C HIS A 50 -2.25 1.26 -1.49
N CYS A 51 -2.36 0.30 -0.57
CA CYS A 51 -3.42 0.27 0.41
C CYS A 51 -3.42 1.56 1.27
N PRO A 52 -4.53 2.30 1.37
CA PRO A 52 -4.58 3.55 2.14
C PRO A 52 -4.36 3.33 3.65
N ASN A 53 -4.53 2.10 4.14
CA ASN A 53 -4.41 1.76 5.56
C ASN A 53 -3.02 1.21 5.94
N LEU A 54 -2.03 1.27 5.03
CA LEU A 54 -0.68 0.71 5.25
C LEU A 54 -0.08 1.20 6.57
N HIS A 55 -0.16 2.49 6.86
CA HIS A 55 0.38 3.10 8.07
C HIS A 55 -0.30 2.60 9.35
N GLU A 56 -1.62 2.45 9.33
CA GLU A 56 -2.39 1.96 10.46
C GLU A 56 -2.07 0.48 10.73
N CYS A 57 -2.15 -0.37 9.70
CA CYS A 57 -1.93 -1.80 9.84
C CYS A 57 -0.50 -2.11 10.30
N TRP A 58 0.51 -1.49 9.68
CA TRP A 58 1.90 -1.70 10.05
C TRP A 58 2.22 -1.05 11.40
N GLY A 59 1.57 0.07 11.73
CA GLY A 59 1.62 0.67 13.07
C GLY A 59 1.01 -0.20 14.16
N ARG A 60 0.26 -1.26 13.80
CA ARG A 60 -0.23 -2.33 14.68
C ARG A 60 0.61 -3.60 14.61
N GLY A 61 1.67 -3.64 13.79
CA GLY A 61 2.47 -4.85 13.58
C GLY A 61 1.80 -5.89 12.67
N THR A 62 0.88 -5.47 11.80
CA THR A 62 0.08 -6.37 10.95
C THR A 62 0.37 -6.10 9.47
N ALA A 63 0.68 -7.15 8.71
CA ALA A 63 0.86 -7.11 7.26
C ALA A 63 0.12 -8.29 6.60
N THR A 64 -0.30 -8.11 5.35
CA THR A 64 -0.89 -9.18 4.53
C THR A 64 0.06 -9.50 3.38
N PHE A 65 0.57 -10.73 3.37
CA PHE A 65 1.61 -11.17 2.44
C PHE A 65 1.03 -11.72 1.13
N MET A 66 1.78 -11.54 0.06
CA MET A 66 1.55 -12.18 -1.23
C MET A 66 2.54 -13.36 -1.37
N VAL A 67 2.01 -14.58 -1.29
CA VAL A 67 2.84 -15.80 -1.21
C VAL A 67 3.44 -16.25 -2.55
N ALA A 68 2.86 -15.83 -3.67
CA ALA A 68 3.26 -16.25 -5.02
C ALA A 68 4.09 -15.17 -5.76
N GLY A 69 4.70 -14.25 -5.02
CA GLY A 69 5.36 -13.08 -5.59
C GLY A 69 4.39 -11.94 -5.91
N ARG A 70 4.92 -10.89 -6.52
CA ARG A 70 4.18 -9.65 -6.84
C ARG A 70 3.37 -9.67 -8.14
N GLU A 71 3.73 -10.52 -9.09
CA GLU A 71 3.13 -10.51 -10.42
C GLU A 71 1.84 -11.32 -10.45
N CYS A 72 0.76 -10.73 -10.98
CA CYS A 72 -0.52 -11.41 -11.15
C CYS A 72 -0.79 -11.64 -12.64
N THR A 73 -1.07 -12.87 -13.05
CA THR A 73 -1.37 -13.22 -14.46
C THR A 73 -2.79 -12.87 -14.90
N ARG A 74 -3.60 -12.28 -14.01
CA ARG A 74 -5.00 -11.91 -14.26
C ARG A 74 -5.14 -10.39 -14.38
N GLY A 75 -5.96 -9.94 -15.34
CA GLY A 75 -6.30 -8.53 -15.53
C GLY A 75 -7.63 -8.14 -14.88
N CYS A 76 -7.67 -8.07 -13.56
CA CYS A 76 -8.86 -7.59 -12.84
C CYS A 76 -9.15 -6.11 -13.17
N ARG A 77 -10.42 -5.70 -13.21
CA ARG A 77 -10.87 -4.37 -13.69
C ARG A 77 -11.20 -3.35 -12.59
N PHE A 78 -10.90 -3.68 -11.34
CA PHE A 78 -11.11 -2.78 -10.22
C PHE A 78 -10.06 -1.65 -10.21
#